data_AF-A0A933L3M1-F1
#
_entry.id   AF-A0A933L3M1-F1
#
_cell.length_a   1.000
_cell.length_b   1.000
_cell.length_c   1.000
_cell.angle_alpha   90.00
_cell.angle_beta   90.00
_cell.angle_gamma   90.00
#
_symmetry.space_group_name_H-M   'P 1'
#
loop_
_entity.id
_entity.type
_entity.pdbx_description
1 polymer ?
#
loop_
_entity_poly.entity_id
_entity_poly.type
_entity_poly.pdbx_seq_one_letter_code
_entity_poly.pdbx_strand_id
1 'polypeptide(L)'
;MIRLATWIVISLLVTALIAWLVSLPGTAMIEIAGYRMQPRLGMAAFLVAAGLAVVIIVWTVIRRVVDAPRYFAKLSRDRRRDNGVAALSDGFVALQAGDPNRARVLAREARSNLPRNHAAQLLEARSDLALGDMQAAREHYRALINNKKTAVAALAGLYEQARTQGRTDAALNFAHKAVALAPQTRWASDAVLEDLTRRGRWDEALARIAAETAVTRDDRMVKRRKQAVLETALAREAADTDPLGALDHALLALKLVPDFVPAALVAARIQSDRGEVRKAMSLLRRVWRATSHPDIATLYANAQSGASAVDRLKRVKELIDSPPPNRPAAIVLARAAIDAYDWPAARNALANYSVAEPTQAVCLLMAEIEESQNADQGKAREWLSRAVRAPGDPVWTADGITTNEWEPVSPVTGALDAFEWRVPLSAVQSRPDAPAEPERLPAPPPETSLAPPPAAQ
;
A
#
# COMPACT_ATOMS: atom_id res chain seq x y z
N MET A 1 -24.60 40.75 43.62
CA MET A 1 -25.11 41.19 44.94
C MET A 1 -24.26 40.68 46.11
N ILE A 2 -23.86 39.40 46.15
CA ILE A 2 -23.06 38.82 47.26
C ILE A 2 -21.72 39.55 47.49
N ARG A 3 -20.99 39.92 46.42
CA ARG A 3 -19.71 40.65 46.53
C ARG A 3 -19.83 42.08 47.10
N LEU A 4 -20.99 42.73 46.94
CA LEU A 4 -21.23 44.08 47.46
C LEU A 4 -21.62 44.01 48.95
N ALA A 5 -22.48 43.04 49.30
CA ALA A 5 -22.90 42.80 50.68
C ALA A 5 -21.70 42.40 51.58
N THR A 6 -20.77 41.57 51.09
CA THR A 6 -19.57 41.20 51.85
C THR A 6 -18.64 42.40 52.10
N TRP A 7 -18.47 43.30 51.12
CA TRP A 7 -17.67 44.51 51.31
C TRP A 7 -18.29 45.48 52.32
N ILE A 8 -19.62 45.64 52.32
CA ILE A 8 -20.33 46.50 53.27
C ILE A 8 -20.21 45.94 54.70
N VAL A 9 -20.40 44.63 54.90
CA VAL A 9 -20.27 43.98 56.21
C VAL A 9 -18.84 44.07 56.75
N ILE A 10 -17.83 43.84 55.90
CA ILE A 10 -16.41 43.99 56.29
C ILE A 10 -16.12 45.45 56.66
N SER A 11 -16.60 46.42 55.87
CA SER A 11 -16.42 47.85 56.18
C SER A 11 -17.05 48.22 57.52
N LEU A 12 -18.25 47.73 57.82
CA LEU A 12 -18.93 47.96 59.09
C LEU A 12 -18.17 47.36 60.28
N LEU A 13 -17.69 46.12 60.16
CA LEU A 13 -16.89 45.46 61.19
C LEU A 13 -15.56 46.17 61.45
N VAL A 14 -14.87 46.61 60.39
CA VAL A 14 -13.62 47.38 60.51
C VAL A 14 -13.87 48.72 61.19
N THR A 15 -14.95 49.42 60.82
CA THR A 15 -15.32 50.70 61.44
C THR A 15 -15.67 50.53 62.91
N ALA A 16 -16.41 49.47 63.27
CA ALA A 16 -16.75 49.15 64.65
C ALA A 16 -15.50 48.78 65.48
N LEU A 17 -14.57 48.02 64.91
CA LEU A 17 -13.31 47.65 65.56
C LEU A 17 -12.42 48.88 65.80
N ILE A 18 -12.35 49.81 64.84
CA ILE A 18 -11.63 51.08 64.98
C ILE A 18 -12.26 51.94 66.09
N ALA A 19 -13.59 52.07 66.10
CA ALA A 19 -14.30 52.84 67.12
C ALA A 19 -14.09 52.27 68.52
N TRP A 20 -14.07 50.94 68.67
CA TRP A 20 -13.77 50.26 69.94
C TRP A 20 -12.31 50.45 70.37
N LEU A 21 -11.36 50.43 69.42
CA LEU A 21 -9.95 50.64 69.73
C LEU A 21 -9.68 52.07 70.22
N VAL A 22 -10.36 53.07 69.64
CA VAL A 22 -10.24 54.49 70.02
C VAL A 22 -10.85 54.78 71.40
N SER A 23 -11.85 54.02 71.84
CA SER A 23 -12.56 54.24 73.10
C SER A 23 -11.90 53.63 74.35
N LEU A 24 -10.78 52.91 74.20
CA LEU A 24 -10.04 52.31 75.32
C LEU A 24 -9.43 53.38 76.25
N PRO A 25 -9.80 53.42 77.55
CA PRO A 25 -9.29 54.39 78.50
C PRO A 25 -7.87 54.03 78.97
N GLY A 26 -6.96 54.99 78.85
CA GLY A 26 -5.56 54.89 79.30
C GLY A 26 -4.72 55.99 78.65
N THR A 27 -3.58 56.34 79.25
CA THR A 27 -2.64 57.31 78.66
C THR A 27 -1.32 56.62 78.37
N ALA A 28 -0.81 56.78 77.15
CA ALA A 28 0.50 56.27 76.75
C ALA A 28 1.44 57.46 76.65
N MET A 29 2.54 57.45 77.42
CA MET A 29 3.56 58.50 77.35
C MET A 29 4.54 58.12 76.24
N ILE A 30 4.59 58.90 75.17
CA ILE A 30 5.55 58.72 74.07
C ILE A 30 6.46 59.96 74.06
N GLU A 31 7.75 59.78 74.32
CA GLU A 31 8.75 60.85 74.32
C GLU A 31 9.67 60.66 73.10
N ILE A 32 9.50 61.52 72.08
CA ILE A 32 10.29 61.49 70.85
C ILE A 32 10.83 62.89 70.58
N ALA A 33 12.15 63.00 70.39
CA ALA A 33 12.84 64.24 70.01
C ALA A 33 12.47 65.48 70.87
N GLY A 34 12.29 65.29 72.19
CA GLY A 34 12.01 66.38 73.14
C GLY A 34 10.57 66.91 73.14
N TYR A 35 9.69 66.42 72.26
CA TYR A 35 8.26 66.74 72.28
C TYR A 35 7.49 65.69 73.07
N ARG A 36 6.77 66.13 74.11
CA ARG A 36 5.88 65.30 74.91
C ARG A 36 4.47 65.39 74.36
N MET A 37 4.02 64.33 73.71
CA MET A 37 2.61 64.18 73.34
C MET A 37 1.96 63.17 74.28
N GLN A 38 0.80 63.52 74.84
CA GLN A 38 -0.04 62.62 75.65
C GLN A 38 -1.29 62.20 74.85
N PRO A 39 -1.16 61.34 73.83
CA PRO A 39 -2.33 60.81 73.15
C PRO A 39 -3.08 59.82 74.05
N ARG A 40 -4.42 59.80 73.92
CA ARG A 40 -5.26 58.75 74.51
C ARG A 40 -4.84 57.39 73.93
N LEU A 41 -4.77 56.33 74.75
CA LEU A 41 -4.23 55.01 74.37
C LEU A 41 -4.84 54.48 73.07
N GLY A 42 -6.15 54.70 72.88
CA GLY A 42 -6.86 54.27 71.67
C GLY A 42 -6.38 54.95 70.38
N MET A 43 -5.93 56.20 70.44
CA MET A 43 -5.38 56.90 69.28
C MET A 43 -3.96 56.42 68.94
N ALA A 44 -3.14 56.11 69.95
CA ALA A 44 -1.83 55.50 69.74
C ALA A 44 -1.97 54.10 69.12
N ALA A 45 -2.89 53.28 69.61
CA ALA A 45 -3.18 51.95 69.06
C ALA A 45 -3.70 52.02 67.61
N PHE A 46 -4.56 52.98 67.29
CA PHE A 46 -5.04 53.20 65.93
C PHE A 46 -3.90 53.59 64.98
N LEU A 47 -3.01 54.50 65.37
CA LEU A 47 -1.88 54.91 64.53
C LEU A 47 -0.92 53.75 64.25
N VAL A 48 -0.67 52.89 65.23
CA VAL A 48 0.15 51.68 65.05
C VAL A 48 -0.54 50.69 64.11
N ALA A 49 -1.83 50.42 64.32
CA ALA A 49 -2.60 49.53 63.45
C ALA A 49 -2.70 50.06 62.00
N ALA A 50 -2.90 51.36 61.84
CA ALA A 50 -2.91 52.03 60.54
C ALA A 50 -1.53 51.93 59.86
N GLY A 51 -0.44 52.15 60.59
CA GLY A 51 0.91 51.95 60.10
C GLY A 51 1.16 50.50 59.62
N LEU A 52 0.74 49.51 60.42
CA LEU A 52 0.85 48.10 60.07
C LEU A 52 0.04 47.76 58.80
N ALA A 53 -1.17 48.29 58.68
CA ALA A 53 -2.02 48.12 57.50
C ALA A 53 -1.37 48.72 56.24
N VAL A 54 -0.78 49.91 56.34
CA VAL A 54 -0.04 50.53 55.23
C VAL A 54 1.14 49.65 54.82
N VAL A 55 1.92 49.12 55.77
CA VAL A 55 3.04 48.20 55.46
C VAL A 55 2.55 46.94 54.76
N ILE A 56 1.44 46.34 55.20
CA ILE A 56 0.86 45.14 54.56
C ILE A 56 0.37 45.47 53.14
N ILE A 57 -0.27 46.62 52.94
CA ILE A 57 -0.74 47.07 51.61
C ILE A 57 0.45 47.28 50.69
N VAL A 58 1.47 48.02 51.12
CA VAL A 58 2.70 48.28 50.36
C VAL A 58 3.41 46.97 50.02
N TRP A 59 3.56 46.06 50.98
CA TRP A 59 4.15 44.74 50.75
C TRP A 59 3.35 43.90 49.76
N THR A 60 2.02 43.94 49.82
CA THR A 60 1.14 43.23 48.88
C THR A 60 1.24 43.79 47.46
N VAL A 61 1.32 45.11 47.32
CA VAL A 61 1.53 45.78 46.03
C VAL A 61 2.89 45.41 45.46
N ILE A 62 3.96 45.50 46.26
CA ILE A 62 5.32 45.10 45.85
C ILE A 62 5.32 43.63 45.41
N ARG A 63 4.74 42.72 46.21
CA ARG A 63 4.66 41.30 45.87
C ARG A 63 3.89 41.05 44.59
N ARG A 64 2.76 41.73 44.36
CA ARG A 64 2.02 41.64 43.10
C ARG A 64 2.81 42.16 41.91
N VAL A 65 3.53 43.27 42.05
CA VAL A 65 4.35 43.82 40.95
C VAL A 65 5.54 42.90 40.64
N VAL A 66 6.13 42.26 41.66
CA VAL A 66 7.23 41.29 41.50
C VAL A 66 6.73 39.94 40.96
N ASP A 67 5.53 39.48 41.32
CA ASP A 67 4.93 38.23 40.84
C ASP A 67 4.15 38.38 39.52
N ALA A 68 3.72 39.60 39.14
CA ALA A 68 3.00 39.90 37.90
C ALA A 68 3.74 39.43 36.62
N PRO A 69 5.07 39.58 36.47
CA PRO A 69 5.81 39.08 35.31
C PRO A 69 5.59 37.58 35.09
N ARG A 70 5.48 36.78 36.16
CA ARG A 70 5.27 35.33 36.07
C ARG A 70 3.87 34.97 35.60
N TYR A 71 2.85 35.76 35.99
CA TYR A 71 1.47 35.56 35.53
C TYR A 71 1.33 35.93 34.05
N PHE A 72 1.86 37.07 33.62
CA PHE A 72 1.84 37.47 32.20
C PHE A 72 2.68 36.56 31.31
N ALA A 73 3.83 36.07 31.80
CA ALA A 73 4.65 35.10 31.08
C ALA A 73 3.88 33.79 30.82
N LYS A 74 3.04 33.35 31.77
CA LYS A 74 2.19 32.16 31.58
C LYS A 74 1.12 32.38 30.51
N LEU A 75 0.36 33.48 30.58
CA LEU A 75 -0.66 33.80 29.57
C LEU A 75 -0.06 34.00 28.17
N SER A 76 1.10 34.65 28.06
CA SER A 76 1.78 34.83 26.77
C SER A 76 2.25 33.49 26.19
N ARG A 77 2.76 32.59 27.04
CA ARG A 77 3.16 31.24 26.62
C ARG A 77 1.97 30.41 26.13
N ASP A 78 0.84 30.50 26.81
CA ASP A 78 -0.39 29.79 26.42
C ASP A 78 -0.90 30.33 25.08
N ARG A 79 -0.98 31.66 24.90
CA ARG A 79 -1.34 32.27 23.61
C ARG A 79 -0.40 31.88 22.47
N ARG A 80 0.92 31.89 22.70
CA ARG A 80 1.89 31.44 21.70
C ARG A 80 1.66 29.98 21.33
N ARG A 81 1.36 29.13 22.32
CA ARG A 81 1.05 27.73 22.08
C ARG A 81 -0.21 27.58 21.22
N ASP A 82 -1.28 28.28 21.56
CA ASP A 82 -2.55 28.24 20.83
C ASP A 82 -2.38 28.72 19.39
N ASN A 83 -1.70 29.86 19.19
CA ASN A 83 -1.37 30.39 17.86
C ASN A 83 -0.50 29.40 17.08
N GLY A 84 0.48 28.76 17.72
CA GLY A 84 1.33 27.76 17.08
C GLY A 84 0.57 26.50 16.67
N VAL A 85 -0.40 26.04 17.47
CA VAL A 85 -1.25 24.89 17.13
C VAL A 85 -2.23 25.24 16.02
N ALA A 86 -2.80 26.46 16.05
CA ALA A 86 -3.66 26.97 14.98
C ALA A 86 -2.89 27.06 13.65
N ALA A 87 -1.72 27.70 13.63
CA ALA A 87 -0.87 27.79 12.45
C ALA A 87 -0.44 26.41 11.93
N LEU A 88 -0.14 25.45 12.81
CA LEU A 88 0.15 24.06 12.41
C LEU A 88 -1.04 23.40 11.72
N SER A 89 -2.24 23.60 12.26
CA SER A 89 -3.49 23.03 11.72
C SER A 89 -3.83 23.63 10.36
N ASP A 90 -3.81 24.97 10.27
CA ASP A 90 -4.08 25.71 9.03
C ASP A 90 -3.02 25.40 7.97
N GLY A 91 -1.75 25.25 8.38
CA GLY A 91 -0.66 24.89 7.48
C GLY A 91 -0.81 23.48 6.91
N PHE A 92 -1.28 22.52 7.73
CA PHE A 92 -1.60 21.18 7.24
C PHE A 92 -2.77 21.20 6.26
N VAL A 93 -3.84 21.95 6.56
CA VAL A 93 -4.99 22.10 5.66
C VAL A 93 -4.58 22.74 4.34
N ALA A 94 -3.78 23.82 4.38
CA ALA A 94 -3.29 24.49 3.17
C ALA A 94 -2.46 23.54 2.29
N LEU A 95 -1.63 22.68 2.90
CA LEU A 95 -0.84 21.70 2.17
C LEU A 95 -1.72 20.65 1.48
N GLN A 96 -2.77 20.17 2.15
CA GLN A 96 -3.73 19.23 1.56
C GLN A 96 -4.61 19.88 0.49
N ALA A 97 -4.87 21.18 0.60
CA ALA A 97 -5.57 21.96 -0.41
C ALA A 97 -4.71 22.27 -1.65
N GLY A 98 -3.43 21.86 -1.66
CA GLY A 98 -2.52 22.10 -2.79
C GLY A 98 -1.86 23.48 -2.79
N ASP A 99 -1.84 24.19 -1.66
CA ASP A 99 -1.13 25.46 -1.48
C ASP A 99 0.12 25.28 -0.58
N PRO A 100 1.24 24.77 -1.15
CA PRO A 100 2.44 24.49 -0.38
C PRO A 100 3.20 25.77 0.03
N ASN A 101 2.98 26.90 -0.66
CA ASN A 101 3.57 28.19 -0.30
C ASN A 101 2.99 28.71 1.02
N ARG A 102 1.65 28.75 1.12
CA ARG A 102 0.96 29.14 2.35
C ARG A 102 1.26 28.17 3.48
N ALA A 103 1.29 26.87 3.20
CA ALA A 103 1.66 25.85 4.17
C ALA A 103 3.07 26.08 4.75
N ARG A 104 4.06 26.45 3.93
CA ARG A 104 5.41 26.76 4.40
C ARG A 104 5.46 27.95 5.34
N VAL A 105 4.74 29.03 5.02
CA VAL A 105 4.67 30.23 5.87
C VAL A 105 4.06 29.89 7.23
N LEU A 106 2.92 29.18 7.22
CA LEU A 106 2.24 28.75 8.44
C LEU A 106 3.07 27.74 9.24
N ALA A 107 3.84 26.87 8.59
CA ALA A 107 4.77 25.96 9.26
C ALA A 107 5.89 26.70 9.98
N ARG A 108 6.46 27.76 9.36
CA ARG A 108 7.47 28.62 9.98
C ARG A 108 6.90 29.39 11.17
N GLU A 109 5.68 29.89 11.05
CA GLU A 109 4.96 30.55 12.15
C GLU A 109 4.73 29.56 13.30
N ALA A 110 4.24 28.36 13.01
CA ALA A 110 4.08 27.29 13.98
C ALA A 110 5.40 26.93 14.65
N ARG A 111 6.52 26.86 13.91
CA ARG A 111 7.86 26.59 14.45
C ARG A 111 8.35 27.71 15.37
N SER A 112 8.09 28.97 15.03
CA SER A 112 8.46 30.12 15.87
C SER A 112 7.71 30.12 17.20
N ASN A 113 6.43 29.75 17.17
CA ASN A 113 5.56 29.66 18.33
C ASN A 113 5.78 28.35 19.14
N LEU A 114 6.21 27.28 18.48
CA LEU A 114 6.47 25.96 19.05
C LEU A 114 7.87 25.42 18.67
N PRO A 115 8.97 25.99 19.20
CA PRO A 115 10.34 25.66 18.74
C PRO A 115 10.74 24.19 18.90
N ARG A 116 10.15 23.49 19.88
CA ARG A 116 10.43 22.08 20.20
C ARG A 116 9.41 21.11 19.59
N ASN A 117 8.45 21.59 18.81
CA ASN A 117 7.43 20.74 18.23
C ASN A 117 7.91 20.17 16.89
N HIS A 118 8.15 18.87 16.88
CA HIS A 118 8.56 18.12 15.71
C HIS A 118 7.55 18.10 14.57
N ALA A 119 6.25 18.24 14.86
CA ALA A 119 5.21 18.26 13.83
C ALA A 119 5.33 19.53 12.95
N ALA A 120 5.67 20.67 13.54
CA ALA A 120 5.91 21.90 12.78
C ALA A 120 7.13 21.80 11.87
N GLN A 121 8.21 21.17 12.36
CA GLN A 121 9.42 20.92 11.55
C GLN A 121 9.14 19.93 10.40
N LEU A 122 8.35 18.88 10.63
CA LEU A 122 7.93 17.95 9.58
C LEU A 122 7.02 18.60 8.55
N LEU A 123 6.10 19.48 8.99
CA LEU A 123 5.23 20.22 8.09
C LEU A 123 6.04 21.13 7.18
N GLU A 124 6.99 21.89 7.73
CA GLU A 124 7.88 22.75 6.95
C GLU A 124 8.68 21.95 5.92
N ALA A 125 9.30 20.84 6.33
CA ALA A 125 10.04 19.96 5.42
C ALA A 125 9.16 19.41 4.28
N ARG A 126 7.90 19.04 4.60
CA ARG A 126 6.94 18.53 3.61
C ARG A 126 6.47 19.65 2.66
N SER A 127 6.29 20.86 3.16
CA SER A 127 5.98 22.03 2.32
C SER A 127 7.12 22.36 1.37
N ASP A 128 8.38 22.32 1.83
CA ASP A 128 9.55 22.51 0.98
C ASP A 128 9.63 21.45 -0.13
N LEU A 129 9.37 20.17 0.21
CA LEU A 129 9.30 19.09 -0.76
C LEU A 129 8.20 19.33 -1.82
N ALA A 130 7.01 19.75 -1.38
CA ALA A 130 5.89 20.05 -2.27
C ALA A 130 6.13 21.27 -3.16
N LEU A 131 6.96 22.22 -2.73
CA LEU A 131 7.42 23.34 -3.55
C LEU A 131 8.54 22.96 -4.53
N GLY A 132 9.07 21.74 -4.44
CA GLY A 132 10.22 21.30 -5.22
C GLY A 132 11.57 21.82 -4.69
N ASP A 133 11.61 22.43 -3.50
CA ASP A 133 12.86 22.83 -2.84
C ASP A 133 13.52 21.62 -2.17
N MET A 134 14.09 20.78 -3.02
CA MET A 134 14.69 19.51 -2.65
C MET A 134 15.89 19.64 -1.70
N GLN A 135 16.59 20.78 -1.73
CA GLN A 135 17.75 21.01 -0.87
C GLN A 135 17.31 21.33 0.55
N ALA A 136 16.42 22.33 0.71
CA ALA A 136 15.88 22.70 2.01
C ALA A 136 15.13 21.54 2.68
N ALA A 137 14.29 20.82 1.92
CA ALA A 137 13.57 19.65 2.43
C ALA A 137 14.53 18.58 2.99
N ARG A 138 15.62 18.30 2.27
CA ARG A 138 16.62 17.30 2.68
C ARG A 138 17.33 17.69 3.96
N GLU A 139 17.71 18.96 4.11
CA GLU A 139 18.35 19.47 5.33
C GLU A 139 17.41 19.38 6.53
N HIS A 140 16.15 19.80 6.35
CA HIS A 140 15.13 19.70 7.39
C HIS A 140 14.86 18.24 7.79
N TYR A 141 14.73 17.31 6.83
CA TYR A 141 14.59 15.89 7.16
C TYR A 141 15.82 15.30 7.83
N ARG A 142 17.04 15.67 7.42
CA ARG A 142 18.28 15.22 8.08
C ARG A 142 18.34 15.63 9.53
N ALA A 143 17.95 16.87 9.86
CA ALA A 143 17.88 17.33 11.24
C ALA A 143 16.90 16.49 12.08
N LEU A 144 15.84 15.97 11.47
CA LEU A 144 14.80 15.17 12.11
C LEU A 144 15.15 13.69 12.28
N ILE A 145 16.15 13.16 11.58
CA ILE A 145 16.55 11.74 11.70
C ILE A 145 17.12 11.42 13.10
N ASN A 146 17.78 12.39 13.74
CA ASN A 146 18.46 12.17 15.03
C ASN A 146 17.49 11.88 16.20
N ASN A 147 16.21 12.17 16.05
CA ASN A 147 15.21 11.88 17.08
C ASN A 147 14.37 10.65 16.70
N LYS A 148 14.37 9.64 17.59
CA LYS A 148 13.62 8.39 17.41
C LYS A 148 12.13 8.61 17.07
N LYS A 149 11.50 9.67 17.60
CA LYS A 149 10.07 9.97 17.36
C LYS A 149 9.78 10.46 15.93
N THR A 150 10.76 11.04 15.25
CA THR A 150 10.61 11.65 13.92
C THR A 150 11.38 10.92 12.84
N ALA A 151 12.33 10.07 13.21
CA ALA A 151 13.25 9.41 12.29
C ALA A 151 12.52 8.68 11.15
N VAL A 152 11.49 7.89 11.47
CA VAL A 152 10.73 7.14 10.47
C VAL A 152 9.99 8.07 9.50
N ALA A 153 9.37 9.14 10.00
CA ALA A 153 8.68 10.12 9.17
C ALA A 153 9.65 10.93 8.28
N ALA A 154 10.83 11.27 8.81
CA ALA A 154 11.87 11.95 8.06
C ALA A 154 12.47 11.06 6.96
N LEU A 155 12.68 9.77 7.27
CA LEU A 155 13.11 8.78 6.28
C LEU A 155 12.06 8.59 5.18
N ALA A 156 10.76 8.63 5.50
CA ALA A 156 9.69 8.58 4.50
C ALA A 156 9.74 9.78 3.53
N GLY A 157 9.96 10.98 4.06
CA GLY A 157 10.13 12.18 3.23
C GLY A 157 11.36 12.10 2.31
N LEU A 158 12.50 11.63 2.84
CA LEU A 158 13.72 11.42 2.05
C LEU A 158 13.60 10.29 1.02
N TYR A 159 12.84 9.25 1.34
CA TYR A 159 12.49 8.17 0.42
C TYR A 159 11.70 8.71 -0.77
N GLU A 160 10.62 9.45 -0.51
CA GLU A 160 9.79 10.04 -1.57
C GLU A 160 10.58 11.05 -2.42
N GLN A 161 11.40 11.87 -1.76
CA GLN A 161 12.33 12.76 -2.44
C GLN A 161 13.31 11.99 -3.35
N ALA A 162 13.86 10.87 -2.89
CA ALA A 162 14.78 10.07 -3.70
C ALA A 162 14.05 9.39 -4.88
N ARG A 163 12.81 8.93 -4.69
CA ARG A 163 11.98 8.36 -5.76
C ARG A 163 11.66 9.38 -6.85
N THR A 164 11.21 10.57 -6.48
CA THR A 164 10.92 11.66 -7.42
C THR A 164 12.17 12.08 -8.22
N GLN A 165 13.36 11.92 -7.66
CA GLN A 165 14.65 12.16 -8.33
C GLN A 165 15.16 10.97 -9.17
N GLY A 166 14.43 9.85 -9.23
CA GLY A 166 14.88 8.63 -9.90
C GLY A 166 16.06 7.92 -9.23
N ARG A 167 16.38 8.27 -7.97
CA ARG A 167 17.51 7.70 -7.21
C ARG A 167 17.05 6.48 -6.39
N THR A 168 16.78 5.38 -7.08
CA THR A 168 16.25 4.14 -6.50
C THR A 168 17.12 3.59 -5.37
N ASP A 169 18.45 3.53 -5.55
CA ASP A 169 19.36 3.01 -4.52
C ASP A 169 19.35 3.86 -3.24
N ALA A 170 19.27 5.19 -3.38
CA ALA A 170 19.17 6.08 -2.23
C ALA A 170 17.82 5.93 -1.51
N ALA A 171 16.73 5.79 -2.28
CA ALA A 171 15.41 5.51 -1.73
C ALA A 171 15.42 4.21 -0.91
N LEU A 172 15.94 3.11 -1.48
CA LEU A 172 16.01 1.82 -0.81
C LEU A 172 16.85 1.88 0.46
N ASN A 173 17.98 2.60 0.45
CA ASN A 173 18.78 2.82 1.66
C ASN A 173 17.98 3.50 2.78
N PHE A 174 17.09 4.44 2.46
CA PHE A 174 16.20 5.05 3.46
C PHE A 174 15.12 4.09 3.93
N ALA A 175 14.55 3.27 3.04
CA ALA A 175 13.58 2.24 3.40
C ALA A 175 14.19 1.18 4.34
N HIS A 176 15.39 0.67 4.05
CA HIS A 176 16.13 -0.24 4.93
C HIS A 176 16.38 0.36 6.32
N LYS A 177 16.80 1.63 6.39
CA LYS A 177 16.97 2.32 7.67
C LYS A 177 15.65 2.46 8.44
N ALA A 178 14.55 2.73 7.75
CA ALA A 178 13.24 2.85 8.38
C ALA A 178 12.76 1.51 8.95
N VAL A 179 12.98 0.41 8.23
CA VAL A 179 12.67 -0.96 8.68
C VAL A 179 13.52 -1.33 9.90
N ALA A 180 14.81 -1.00 9.90
CA ALA A 180 15.69 -1.27 11.03
C ALA A 180 15.27 -0.53 12.31
N LEU A 181 14.70 0.68 12.18
CA LEU A 181 14.20 1.47 13.31
C LEU A 181 12.79 1.03 13.77
N ALA A 182 11.91 0.74 12.82
CA ALA A 182 10.52 0.40 13.06
C ALA A 182 10.04 -0.64 12.03
N PRO A 183 10.22 -1.95 12.31
CA PRO A 183 9.87 -3.03 11.37
C PRO A 183 8.40 -3.07 10.95
N GLN A 184 7.51 -2.54 11.79
CA GLN A 184 6.06 -2.47 11.56
C GLN A 184 5.65 -1.40 10.54
N THR A 185 6.60 -0.64 10.00
CA THR A 185 6.32 0.45 9.06
C THR A 185 6.00 -0.10 7.67
N ARG A 186 4.71 -0.15 7.32
CA ARG A 186 4.21 -0.73 6.06
C ARG A 186 4.92 -0.20 4.81
N TRP A 187 4.91 1.11 4.57
CA TRP A 187 5.53 1.69 3.36
C TRP A 187 7.00 1.30 3.16
N ALA A 188 7.78 1.19 4.25
CA ALA A 188 9.19 0.85 4.18
C ALA A 188 9.38 -0.66 3.99
N SER A 189 8.49 -1.47 4.58
CA SER A 189 8.48 -2.91 4.38
C SER A 189 8.06 -3.32 2.98
N ASP A 190 7.03 -2.67 2.43
CA ASP A 190 6.58 -2.87 1.06
C ASP A 190 7.67 -2.45 0.07
N ALA A 191 8.29 -1.27 0.25
CA ALA A 191 9.35 -0.79 -0.65
C ALA A 191 10.56 -1.74 -0.75
N VAL A 192 11.00 -2.31 0.37
CA VAL A 192 12.10 -3.27 0.35
C VAL A 192 11.64 -4.63 -0.17
N LEU A 193 10.41 -5.05 0.13
CA LEU A 193 9.85 -6.28 -0.43
C LEU A 193 9.78 -6.20 -1.96
N GLU A 194 9.28 -5.10 -2.51
CA GLU A 194 9.22 -4.82 -3.95
C GLU A 194 10.61 -4.86 -4.61
N ASP A 195 11.66 -4.40 -3.93
CA ASP A 195 13.02 -4.48 -4.46
C ASP A 195 13.57 -5.92 -4.44
N LEU A 196 13.34 -6.66 -3.35
CA LEU A 196 13.74 -8.07 -3.26
C LEU A 196 13.07 -8.91 -4.35
N THR A 197 11.76 -8.72 -4.54
CA THR A 197 10.98 -9.44 -5.55
C THR A 197 11.39 -9.04 -6.97
N ARG A 198 11.65 -7.75 -7.21
CA ARG A 198 12.18 -7.27 -8.50
C ARG A 198 13.55 -7.87 -8.85
N ARG A 199 14.40 -8.11 -7.84
CA ARG A 199 15.73 -8.72 -8.02
C ARG A 199 15.71 -10.25 -8.03
N GLY A 200 14.54 -10.89 -7.92
CA GLY A 200 14.43 -12.35 -7.82
C GLY A 200 14.98 -12.93 -6.52
N ARG A 201 15.14 -12.13 -5.46
CA ARG A 201 15.62 -12.61 -4.15
C ARG A 201 14.46 -13.19 -3.32
N TRP A 202 13.84 -14.26 -3.82
CA TRP A 202 12.61 -14.82 -3.27
C TRP A 202 12.78 -15.36 -1.84
N ASP A 203 13.90 -16.01 -1.52
CA ASP A 203 14.16 -16.54 -0.18
C ASP A 203 14.20 -15.45 0.89
N GLU A 204 14.86 -14.33 0.58
CA GLU A 204 14.92 -13.18 1.50
C GLU A 204 13.55 -12.53 1.67
N ALA A 205 12.78 -12.41 0.58
CA ALA A 205 11.41 -11.94 0.63
C ALA A 205 10.53 -12.85 1.49
N LEU A 206 10.67 -14.17 1.35
CA LEU A 206 9.89 -15.16 2.09
C LEU A 206 10.22 -15.13 3.59
N ALA A 207 11.51 -15.10 3.94
CA ALA A 207 11.97 -15.00 5.32
C ALA A 207 11.43 -13.73 5.99
N ARG A 208 11.37 -12.62 5.25
CA ARG A 208 10.84 -11.36 5.76
C ARG A 208 9.33 -11.43 6.02
N ILE A 209 8.55 -11.95 5.08
CA ILE A 209 7.10 -12.11 5.28
C ILE A 209 6.84 -13.09 6.42
N ALA A 210 7.63 -14.16 6.55
CA ALA A 210 7.55 -15.08 7.67
C ALA A 210 7.78 -14.39 9.03
N ALA A 211 8.68 -13.41 9.10
CA ALA A 211 8.93 -12.62 10.30
C ALA A 211 7.86 -11.56 10.62
N GLU A 212 7.00 -11.20 9.66
CA GLU A 212 5.95 -10.19 9.85
C GLU A 212 4.89 -10.65 10.87
N THR A 213 4.52 -9.79 11.80
CA THR A 213 3.49 -10.09 12.81
C THR A 213 2.09 -9.88 12.23
N ALA A 214 1.30 -10.95 12.14
CA ALA A 214 -0.09 -10.90 11.67
C ALA A 214 -1.08 -11.05 12.84
N VAL A 215 -1.64 -9.92 13.29
CA VAL A 215 -2.50 -9.85 14.48
C VAL A 215 -3.92 -10.25 14.13
N THR A 216 -4.49 -9.65 13.09
CA THR A 216 -5.88 -9.92 12.68
C THR A 216 -5.98 -11.17 11.80
N ARG A 217 -7.19 -11.70 11.65
CA ARG A 217 -7.46 -12.80 10.71
C ARG A 217 -7.11 -12.40 9.28
N ASP A 218 -7.44 -11.18 8.89
CA ASP A 218 -7.20 -10.67 7.54
C ASP A 218 -5.70 -10.50 7.27
N ASP A 219 -4.94 -9.98 8.24
CA ASP A 219 -3.47 -9.91 8.13
C ASP A 219 -2.85 -11.31 7.93
N ARG A 220 -3.39 -12.33 8.62
CA ARG A 220 -2.91 -13.72 8.45
C ARG A 220 -3.24 -14.27 7.08
N MET A 221 -4.41 -13.95 6.53
CA MET A 221 -4.80 -14.36 5.18
C MET A 221 -3.91 -13.68 4.12
N VAL A 222 -3.69 -12.37 4.23
CA VAL A 222 -2.79 -11.62 3.34
C VAL A 222 -1.36 -12.16 3.44
N LYS A 223 -0.85 -12.41 4.65
CA LYS A 223 0.47 -13.00 4.87
C LYS A 223 0.59 -14.37 4.20
N ARG A 224 -0.37 -15.28 4.43
CA ARG A 224 -0.38 -16.62 3.81
C ARG A 224 -0.43 -16.54 2.29
N ARG A 225 -1.23 -15.61 1.75
CA ARG A 225 -1.33 -15.38 0.31
C ARG A 225 0.00 -14.92 -0.28
N LYS A 226 0.64 -13.90 0.31
CA LYS A 226 1.97 -13.44 -0.13
C LYS A 226 3.03 -14.56 -0.05
N GLN A 227 3.01 -15.36 1.02
CA GLN A 227 3.90 -16.52 1.14
C GLN A 227 3.66 -17.55 0.03
N ALA A 228 2.40 -17.90 -0.27
CA ALA A 228 2.07 -18.83 -1.34
C ALA A 228 2.56 -18.33 -2.71
N VAL A 229 2.47 -17.04 -2.97
CA VAL A 229 2.97 -16.40 -4.20
C VAL A 229 4.49 -16.52 -4.31
N LEU A 230 5.23 -16.24 -3.23
CA LEU A 230 6.70 -16.38 -3.19
C LEU A 230 7.16 -17.83 -3.33
N GLU A 231 6.51 -18.75 -2.63
CA GLU A 231 6.76 -20.19 -2.76
C GLU A 231 6.50 -20.67 -4.20
N THR A 232 5.48 -20.13 -4.87
CA THR A 232 5.21 -20.45 -6.28
C THR A 232 6.25 -19.84 -7.23
N ALA A 233 6.76 -18.65 -6.92
CA ALA A 233 7.86 -18.05 -7.67
C ALA A 233 9.13 -18.90 -7.59
N LEU A 234 9.50 -19.34 -6.37
CA LEU A 234 10.59 -20.28 -6.14
C LEU A 234 10.38 -21.59 -6.90
N ALA A 235 9.17 -22.14 -6.86
CA ALA A 235 8.83 -23.36 -7.59
C ALA A 235 9.02 -23.22 -9.11
N ARG A 236 8.66 -22.06 -9.69
CA ARG A 236 8.87 -21.79 -11.12
C ARG A 236 10.34 -21.70 -11.47
N GLU A 237 11.14 -20.98 -10.68
CA GLU A 237 12.57 -20.80 -10.95
C GLU A 237 13.37 -22.11 -10.77
N ALA A 238 12.99 -22.93 -9.79
CA ALA A 238 13.63 -24.22 -9.55
C ALA A 238 13.14 -25.33 -10.51
N ALA A 239 12.05 -25.14 -11.26
CA ALA A 239 11.39 -26.21 -12.02
C ALA A 239 12.34 -26.94 -12.99
N ASP A 240 13.24 -26.20 -13.66
CA ASP A 240 14.17 -26.75 -14.64
C ASP A 240 15.47 -27.29 -14.02
N THR A 241 15.85 -26.80 -12.85
CA THR A 241 17.15 -27.09 -12.21
C THR A 241 17.04 -28.11 -11.08
N ASP A 242 16.00 -28.00 -10.25
CA ASP A 242 15.65 -28.93 -9.17
C ASP A 242 14.12 -29.18 -9.15
N PRO A 243 13.62 -30.11 -9.97
CA PRO A 243 12.19 -30.43 -10.03
C PRO A 243 11.62 -30.93 -8.70
N LEU A 244 12.42 -31.55 -7.83
CA LEU A 244 11.93 -32.06 -6.55
C LEU A 244 11.75 -30.92 -5.55
N GLY A 245 12.75 -30.05 -5.43
CA GLY A 245 12.64 -28.82 -4.64
C GLY A 245 11.50 -27.93 -5.13
N ALA A 246 11.36 -27.77 -6.45
CA ALA A 246 10.26 -27.04 -7.06
C ALA A 246 8.88 -27.61 -6.67
N LEU A 247 8.73 -28.94 -6.69
CA LEU A 247 7.51 -29.60 -6.26
C LEU A 247 7.19 -29.34 -4.78
N ASP A 248 8.21 -29.38 -3.91
CA ASP A 248 8.03 -29.10 -2.49
C ASP A 248 7.55 -27.67 -2.25
N HIS A 249 8.17 -26.67 -2.91
CA HIS A 249 7.73 -25.27 -2.86
C HIS A 249 6.28 -25.10 -3.38
N ALA A 250 5.94 -25.71 -4.51
CA ALA A 250 4.58 -25.66 -5.05
C ALA A 250 3.54 -26.30 -4.11
N LEU A 251 3.89 -27.41 -3.45
CA LEU A 251 3.03 -28.06 -2.46
C LEU A 251 2.91 -27.23 -1.17
N LEU A 252 3.96 -26.53 -0.75
CA LEU A 252 3.91 -25.57 0.37
C LEU A 252 2.95 -24.41 0.06
N ALA A 253 3.02 -23.85 -1.15
CA ALA A 253 2.08 -22.83 -1.61
C ALA A 253 0.63 -23.33 -1.54
N LEU A 254 0.37 -24.56 -1.99
CA LEU A 254 -0.96 -25.19 -1.93
C LEU A 254 -1.43 -25.54 -0.50
N LYS A 255 -0.51 -25.73 0.47
CA LYS A 255 -0.90 -25.84 1.88
C LYS A 255 -1.38 -24.50 2.44
N LEU A 256 -0.81 -23.40 1.97
CA LEU A 256 -1.18 -22.04 2.38
C LEU A 256 -2.47 -21.56 1.69
N VAL A 257 -2.59 -21.78 0.39
CA VAL A 257 -3.73 -21.43 -0.46
C VAL A 257 -4.09 -22.64 -1.36
N PRO A 258 -5.06 -23.48 -0.94
CA PRO A 258 -5.32 -24.78 -1.59
C PRO A 258 -5.79 -24.75 -3.04
N ASP A 259 -6.39 -23.65 -3.47
CA ASP A 259 -6.98 -23.41 -4.78
C ASP A 259 -6.12 -22.46 -5.64
N PHE A 260 -4.87 -22.23 -5.26
CA PHE A 260 -3.98 -21.36 -6.03
C PHE A 260 -3.55 -22.00 -7.34
N VAL A 261 -4.13 -21.53 -8.45
CA VAL A 261 -3.95 -22.06 -9.80
C VAL A 261 -2.48 -22.17 -10.23
N PRO A 262 -1.65 -21.11 -10.14
CA PRO A 262 -0.25 -21.18 -10.61
C PRO A 262 0.56 -22.25 -9.87
N ALA A 263 0.41 -22.37 -8.55
CA ALA A 263 1.07 -23.41 -7.77
C ALA A 263 0.63 -24.82 -8.19
N ALA A 264 -0.67 -25.00 -8.46
CA ALA A 264 -1.23 -26.27 -8.91
C ALA A 264 -0.71 -26.67 -10.29
N LEU A 265 -0.55 -25.72 -11.20
CA LEU A 265 0.00 -25.97 -12.54
C LEU A 265 1.44 -26.45 -12.47
N VAL A 266 2.30 -25.76 -11.69
CA VAL A 266 3.71 -26.15 -11.50
C VAL A 266 3.81 -27.54 -10.87
N ALA A 267 3.10 -27.78 -9.76
CA ALA A 267 3.12 -29.08 -9.09
C ALA A 267 2.62 -30.21 -10.00
N ALA A 268 1.53 -30.00 -10.74
CA ALA A 268 0.96 -31.01 -11.62
C ALA A 268 1.84 -31.31 -12.84
N ARG A 269 2.48 -30.29 -13.43
CA ARG A 269 3.45 -30.46 -14.52
C ARG A 269 4.60 -31.37 -14.09
N ILE A 270 5.24 -31.05 -12.96
CA ILE A 270 6.33 -31.85 -12.40
C ILE A 270 5.89 -33.28 -12.08
N GLN A 271 4.71 -33.45 -11.46
CA GLN A 271 4.16 -34.79 -11.17
C GLN A 271 3.89 -35.60 -12.44
N SER A 272 3.31 -34.97 -13.47
CA SER A 272 3.06 -35.59 -14.76
C SER A 272 4.34 -36.05 -15.44
N ASP A 273 5.36 -35.20 -15.45
CA ASP A 273 6.65 -35.48 -16.13
C ASP A 273 7.43 -36.59 -15.41
N ARG A 274 7.22 -36.73 -14.10
CA ARG A 274 7.73 -37.86 -13.28
C ARG A 274 6.91 -39.15 -13.40
N GLY A 275 5.83 -39.15 -14.19
CA GLY A 275 4.94 -40.31 -14.33
C GLY A 275 3.94 -40.49 -13.18
N GLU A 276 3.85 -39.56 -12.23
CA GLU A 276 2.87 -39.56 -11.13
C GLU A 276 1.50 -39.02 -11.58
N VAL A 277 1.03 -39.45 -12.75
CA VAL A 277 -0.14 -38.90 -13.46
C VAL A 277 -1.41 -38.92 -12.60
N ARG A 278 -1.61 -39.97 -11.79
CA ARG A 278 -2.77 -40.07 -10.89
C ARG A 278 -2.80 -38.93 -9.86
N LYS A 279 -1.65 -38.54 -9.31
CA LYS A 279 -1.56 -37.44 -8.34
C LYS A 279 -1.81 -36.09 -9.03
N ALA A 280 -1.18 -35.88 -10.19
CA ALA A 280 -1.38 -34.67 -10.99
C ALA A 280 -2.87 -34.48 -11.35
N MET A 281 -3.50 -35.52 -11.90
CA MET A 281 -4.92 -35.49 -12.26
C MET A 281 -5.84 -35.26 -11.05
N SER A 282 -5.54 -35.89 -9.90
CA SER A 282 -6.31 -35.68 -8.67
C SER A 282 -6.21 -34.23 -8.18
N LEU A 283 -5.00 -33.66 -8.18
CA LEU A 283 -4.74 -32.27 -7.82
C LEU A 283 -5.50 -31.30 -8.74
N LEU A 284 -5.34 -31.46 -10.05
CA LEU A 284 -5.98 -30.59 -11.05
C LEU A 284 -7.50 -30.66 -10.98
N ARG A 285 -8.08 -31.86 -10.81
CA ARG A 285 -9.54 -32.03 -10.64
C ARG A 285 -10.06 -31.27 -9.41
N ARG A 286 -9.33 -31.29 -8.30
CA ARG A 286 -9.69 -30.55 -7.08
C ARG A 286 -9.68 -29.04 -7.31
N VAL A 287 -8.64 -28.52 -7.94
CA VAL A 287 -8.49 -27.07 -8.21
C VAL A 287 -9.48 -26.59 -9.27
N TRP A 288 -9.77 -27.42 -10.28
CA TRP A 288 -10.79 -27.15 -11.28
C TRP A 288 -12.17 -26.93 -10.66
N ARG A 289 -12.57 -27.80 -9.71
CA ARG A 289 -13.86 -27.66 -9.01
C ARG A 289 -14.00 -26.35 -8.22
N ALA A 290 -12.88 -25.78 -7.76
CA ALA A 290 -12.89 -24.51 -7.03
C ALA A 290 -12.84 -23.29 -7.95
N THR A 291 -12.08 -23.35 -9.05
CA THR A 291 -11.72 -22.16 -9.84
C THR A 291 -12.27 -22.14 -11.27
N SER A 292 -12.55 -23.32 -11.85
CA SER A 292 -12.87 -23.48 -13.27
C SER A 292 -11.87 -22.81 -14.22
N HIS A 293 -10.59 -22.75 -13.83
CA HIS A 293 -9.55 -22.08 -14.62
C HIS A 293 -9.17 -22.90 -15.87
N PRO A 294 -9.16 -22.32 -17.09
CA PRO A 294 -8.96 -23.08 -18.33
C PRO A 294 -7.61 -23.80 -18.40
N ASP A 295 -6.53 -23.19 -17.90
CA ASP A 295 -5.20 -23.83 -17.88
C ASP A 295 -5.17 -25.12 -17.05
N ILE A 296 -5.96 -25.20 -15.97
CA ILE A 296 -6.05 -26.41 -15.14
C ILE A 296 -6.68 -27.55 -15.94
N ALA A 297 -7.76 -27.27 -16.68
CA ALA A 297 -8.42 -28.29 -17.50
C ALA A 297 -7.57 -28.67 -18.73
N THR A 298 -6.85 -27.70 -19.31
CA THR A 298 -5.91 -27.93 -20.41
C THR A 298 -4.76 -28.83 -19.97
N LEU A 299 -4.14 -28.55 -18.81
CA LEU A 299 -3.10 -29.41 -18.25
C LEU A 299 -3.65 -30.78 -17.86
N TYR A 300 -4.90 -30.85 -17.35
CA TYR A 300 -5.55 -32.13 -17.02
C TYR A 300 -5.73 -33.02 -18.27
N ALA A 301 -6.14 -32.43 -19.40
CA ALA A 301 -6.25 -33.13 -20.67
C ALA A 301 -4.90 -33.71 -21.12
N ASN A 302 -3.84 -32.93 -20.94
CA ASN A 302 -2.46 -33.21 -21.35
C ASN A 302 -1.59 -33.88 -20.26
N ALA A 303 -2.18 -34.28 -19.12
CA ALA A 303 -1.42 -34.78 -17.96
C ALA A 303 -0.67 -36.08 -18.25
N GLN A 304 -1.12 -36.87 -19.23
CA GLN A 304 -0.47 -38.07 -19.72
C GLN A 304 0.23 -37.76 -21.04
N SER A 305 1.57 -37.76 -21.03
CA SER A 305 2.38 -37.63 -22.23
C SER A 305 2.09 -38.76 -23.23
N GLY A 306 1.98 -38.41 -24.52
CA GLY A 306 1.72 -39.36 -25.61
C GLY A 306 0.26 -39.76 -25.83
N ALA A 307 -0.69 -39.16 -25.10
CA ALA A 307 -2.12 -39.45 -25.30
C ALA A 307 -2.67 -38.93 -26.64
N SER A 308 -3.48 -39.74 -27.33
CA SER A 308 -4.18 -39.33 -28.55
C SER A 308 -5.18 -38.21 -28.29
N ALA A 309 -5.56 -37.44 -29.32
CA ALA A 309 -6.56 -36.38 -29.17
C ALA A 309 -7.93 -36.90 -28.69
N VAL A 310 -8.31 -38.11 -29.12
CA VAL A 310 -9.54 -38.79 -28.68
C VAL A 310 -9.47 -39.14 -27.18
N ASP A 311 -8.32 -39.62 -26.69
CA ASP A 311 -8.14 -39.91 -25.27
C ASP A 311 -8.16 -38.63 -24.42
N ARG A 312 -7.58 -37.54 -24.93
CA ARG A 312 -7.65 -36.22 -24.28
C ARG A 312 -9.10 -35.73 -24.18
N LEU A 313 -9.87 -35.82 -25.26
CA LEU A 313 -11.30 -35.48 -25.26
C LEU A 313 -12.08 -36.31 -24.25
N LYS A 314 -11.83 -37.63 -24.18
CA LYS A 314 -12.47 -38.50 -23.19
C LYS A 314 -12.22 -38.03 -21.76
N ARG A 315 -10.97 -37.67 -21.42
CA ARG A 315 -10.64 -37.12 -20.09
C ARG A 315 -11.32 -35.79 -19.82
N VAL A 316 -11.38 -34.91 -20.81
CA VAL A 316 -12.08 -33.62 -20.65
C VAL A 316 -13.57 -33.83 -20.41
N LYS A 317 -14.21 -34.77 -21.13
CA LYS A 317 -15.61 -35.19 -20.90
C LYS A 317 -15.83 -35.81 -19.50
N GLU A 318 -14.79 -36.38 -18.86
CA GLU A 318 -14.85 -36.85 -17.47
C GLU A 318 -14.63 -35.73 -16.42
N LEU A 319 -14.10 -34.58 -16.84
CA LEU A 319 -13.83 -33.43 -15.98
C LEU A 319 -14.95 -32.37 -16.05
N ILE A 320 -15.52 -32.20 -17.25
CA ILE A 320 -16.49 -31.16 -17.59
C ILE A 320 -17.82 -31.81 -17.95
N ASP A 321 -18.86 -31.41 -17.23
CA ASP A 321 -20.22 -31.85 -17.51
C ASP A 321 -20.72 -31.32 -18.88
N SER A 322 -21.65 -32.05 -19.50
CA SER A 322 -22.31 -31.64 -20.74
C SER A 322 -23.81 -31.42 -20.46
N PRO A 323 -24.37 -30.21 -20.69
CA PRO A 323 -23.72 -29.01 -21.24
C PRO A 323 -22.73 -28.35 -20.26
N PRO A 324 -21.66 -27.67 -20.75
CA PRO A 324 -20.69 -27.00 -19.88
C PRO A 324 -21.33 -25.94 -18.98
N PRO A 325 -20.96 -25.88 -17.68
CA PRO A 325 -21.60 -24.98 -16.71
C PRO A 325 -21.15 -23.52 -16.84
N ASN A 326 -19.95 -23.28 -17.36
CA ASN A 326 -19.39 -21.94 -17.53
C ASN A 326 -18.60 -21.83 -18.85
N ARG A 327 -18.35 -20.59 -19.28
CA ARG A 327 -17.68 -20.29 -20.55
C ARG A 327 -16.26 -20.89 -20.64
N PRO A 328 -15.38 -20.81 -19.62
CA PRO A 328 -14.07 -21.47 -19.68
C PRO A 328 -14.17 -22.98 -19.92
N ALA A 329 -15.12 -23.65 -19.26
CA ALA A 329 -15.35 -25.07 -19.46
C ALA A 329 -15.80 -25.38 -20.91
N ALA A 330 -16.67 -24.55 -21.48
CA ALA A 330 -17.10 -24.68 -22.87
C ALA A 330 -15.94 -24.52 -23.86
N ILE A 331 -15.08 -23.51 -23.65
CA ILE A 331 -13.90 -23.27 -24.49
C ILE A 331 -12.95 -24.47 -24.46
N VAL A 332 -12.64 -25.00 -23.27
CA VAL A 332 -11.74 -26.15 -23.13
C VAL A 332 -12.34 -27.42 -23.75
N LEU A 333 -13.62 -27.70 -23.50
CA LEU A 333 -14.29 -28.86 -24.10
C LEU A 333 -14.36 -28.75 -25.62
N ALA A 334 -14.66 -27.57 -26.15
CA ALA A 334 -14.71 -27.33 -27.59
C ALA A 334 -13.33 -27.49 -28.25
N ARG A 335 -12.27 -26.92 -27.66
CA ARG A 335 -10.89 -27.11 -28.15
C ARG A 335 -10.50 -28.59 -28.17
N ALA A 336 -10.77 -29.33 -27.09
CA ALA A 336 -10.48 -30.76 -27.04
C ALA A 336 -11.29 -31.57 -28.08
N ALA A 337 -12.51 -31.14 -28.39
CA ALA A 337 -13.36 -31.79 -29.39
C ALA A 337 -12.88 -31.49 -30.82
N ILE A 338 -12.46 -30.25 -31.10
CA ILE A 338 -11.84 -29.85 -32.37
C ILE A 338 -10.56 -30.65 -32.62
N ASP A 339 -9.67 -30.76 -31.63
CA ASP A 339 -8.42 -31.54 -31.75
C ASP A 339 -8.68 -33.01 -32.07
N ALA A 340 -9.82 -33.55 -31.63
CA ALA A 340 -10.26 -34.93 -31.88
C ALA A 340 -11.15 -35.08 -33.12
N TYR A 341 -11.34 -34.00 -33.90
CA TYR A 341 -12.24 -33.94 -35.07
C TYR A 341 -13.71 -34.29 -34.75
N ASP A 342 -14.15 -34.15 -33.49
CA ASP A 342 -15.54 -34.33 -33.02
C ASP A 342 -16.31 -33.01 -33.13
N TRP A 343 -16.58 -32.59 -34.37
CA TRP A 343 -17.25 -31.32 -34.68
C TRP A 343 -18.64 -31.16 -34.03
N PRO A 344 -19.51 -32.20 -33.99
CA PRO A 344 -20.79 -32.09 -33.31
C PRO A 344 -20.64 -31.79 -31.82
N ALA A 345 -19.70 -32.47 -31.13
CA ALA A 345 -19.45 -32.19 -29.72
C ALA A 345 -18.88 -30.78 -29.50
N ALA A 346 -17.99 -30.32 -30.38
CA ALA A 346 -17.42 -28.97 -30.30
C ALA A 346 -18.51 -27.89 -30.41
N ARG A 347 -19.42 -28.02 -31.40
CA ARG A 347 -20.54 -27.09 -31.59
C ARG A 347 -21.52 -27.14 -30.42
N ASN A 348 -21.85 -28.34 -29.92
CA ASN A 348 -22.74 -28.51 -28.78
C ASN A 348 -22.16 -27.90 -27.49
N ALA A 349 -20.85 -27.98 -27.28
CA ALA A 349 -20.19 -27.36 -26.12
C ALA A 349 -20.31 -25.82 -26.12
N LEU A 350 -20.26 -25.20 -27.30
CA LEU A 350 -20.34 -23.74 -27.47
C LEU A 350 -21.76 -23.20 -27.64
N ALA A 351 -22.76 -24.06 -27.83
CA ALA A 351 -24.13 -23.67 -28.20
C ALA A 351 -24.71 -22.57 -27.27
N ASN A 352 -24.56 -22.75 -25.95
CA ASN A 352 -25.08 -21.81 -24.94
C ASN A 352 -24.34 -20.47 -24.90
N TYR A 353 -23.11 -20.39 -25.42
CA TYR A 353 -22.23 -19.21 -25.33
C TYR A 353 -21.98 -18.52 -26.69
N SER A 354 -22.46 -19.11 -27.78
CA SER A 354 -22.30 -18.57 -29.14
C SER A 354 -23.37 -17.56 -29.55
N VAL A 355 -24.51 -17.53 -28.84
CA VAL A 355 -25.69 -16.71 -29.21
C VAL A 355 -25.68 -15.34 -28.53
N ALA A 356 -25.52 -15.29 -27.20
CA ALA A 356 -25.55 -14.06 -26.43
C ALA A 356 -24.13 -13.60 -26.08
N GLU A 357 -23.70 -12.48 -26.69
CA GLU A 357 -22.38 -11.85 -26.48
C GLU A 357 -21.20 -12.86 -26.46
N PRO A 358 -20.93 -13.52 -27.61
CA PRO A 358 -19.81 -14.46 -27.69
C PRO A 358 -18.49 -13.72 -27.46
N THR A 359 -17.57 -14.31 -26.68
CA THR A 359 -16.21 -13.74 -26.55
C THR A 359 -15.40 -14.01 -27.80
N GLN A 360 -14.26 -13.34 -27.89
CA GLN A 360 -13.31 -13.52 -28.98
C GLN A 360 -12.95 -15.00 -29.18
N ALA A 361 -12.61 -15.74 -28.12
CA ALA A 361 -12.27 -17.16 -28.19
C ALA A 361 -13.42 -18.03 -28.70
N VAL A 362 -14.66 -17.77 -28.26
CA VAL A 362 -15.83 -18.51 -28.75
C VAL A 362 -16.03 -18.26 -30.25
N CYS A 363 -15.89 -17.02 -30.71
CA CYS A 363 -15.98 -16.70 -32.13
C CYS A 363 -14.87 -17.37 -32.96
N LEU A 364 -13.62 -17.36 -32.46
CA LEU A 364 -12.50 -18.01 -33.12
C LEU A 364 -12.69 -19.53 -33.22
N LEU A 365 -13.15 -20.18 -32.15
CA LEU A 365 -13.45 -21.62 -32.17
C LEU A 365 -14.61 -21.95 -33.13
N MET A 366 -15.65 -21.12 -33.18
CA MET A 366 -16.75 -21.31 -34.15
C MET A 366 -16.28 -21.13 -35.59
N ALA A 367 -15.39 -20.17 -35.86
CA ALA A 367 -14.79 -19.99 -37.19
C ALA A 367 -13.99 -21.23 -37.60
N GLU A 368 -13.16 -21.76 -36.70
CA GLU A 368 -12.35 -22.97 -36.92
C GLU A 368 -13.22 -24.20 -37.21
N ILE A 369 -14.34 -24.37 -36.48
CA ILE A 369 -15.31 -25.46 -36.73
C ILE A 369 -15.93 -25.36 -38.13
N GLU A 370 -16.37 -24.17 -38.56
CA GLU A 370 -17.00 -23.99 -39.88
C GLU A 370 -16.01 -24.17 -41.04
N GLU A 371 -14.77 -23.71 -40.87
CA GLU A 371 -13.71 -23.89 -41.84
C GLU A 371 -13.33 -25.37 -42.01
N SER A 372 -13.12 -26.07 -40.90
CA SER A 372 -12.62 -27.46 -40.90
C SER A 372 -13.68 -28.52 -41.24
N GLN A 373 -14.92 -28.33 -40.80
CA GLN A 373 -16.00 -29.29 -41.04
C GLN A 373 -16.62 -29.13 -42.43
N ASN A 374 -16.92 -27.89 -42.83
CA ASN A 374 -17.77 -27.60 -43.99
C ASN A 374 -17.00 -26.97 -45.16
N ALA A 375 -15.73 -26.61 -44.97
CA ALA A 375 -14.97 -25.74 -45.88
C ALA A 375 -15.71 -24.42 -46.21
N ASP A 376 -16.60 -23.97 -45.31
CA ASP A 376 -17.46 -22.82 -45.50
C ASP A 376 -16.73 -21.54 -45.07
N GLN A 377 -15.90 -21.06 -45.98
CA GLN A 377 -15.12 -19.84 -45.83
C GLN A 377 -16.00 -18.60 -45.59
N GLY A 378 -17.27 -18.62 -46.01
CA GLY A 378 -18.21 -17.52 -45.81
C GLY A 378 -18.58 -17.37 -44.34
N LYS A 379 -19.05 -18.46 -43.72
CA LYS A 379 -19.40 -18.47 -42.29
C LYS A 379 -18.19 -18.31 -41.39
N ALA A 380 -17.04 -18.89 -41.75
CA ALA A 380 -15.81 -18.69 -41.01
C ALA A 380 -15.43 -17.19 -40.95
N ARG A 381 -15.50 -16.47 -42.09
CA ARG A 381 -15.27 -15.01 -42.14
C ARG A 381 -16.30 -14.22 -41.34
N GLU A 382 -17.56 -14.64 -41.34
CA GLU A 382 -18.59 -14.02 -40.51
C GLU A 382 -18.22 -14.11 -39.02
N TRP A 383 -17.83 -15.29 -38.54
CA TRP A 383 -17.37 -15.48 -37.16
C TRP A 383 -16.10 -14.72 -36.83
N LEU A 384 -15.12 -14.67 -37.74
CA LEU A 384 -13.92 -13.85 -37.58
C LEU A 384 -14.27 -12.36 -37.49
N SER A 385 -15.22 -11.87 -38.29
CA SER A 385 -15.67 -10.48 -38.22
C SER A 385 -16.36 -10.15 -36.88
N ARG A 386 -17.07 -11.12 -36.30
CA ARG A 386 -17.65 -11.02 -34.95
C ARG A 386 -16.56 -11.02 -33.89
N ALA A 387 -15.53 -11.86 -34.02
CA ALA A 387 -14.41 -11.94 -33.08
C ALA A 387 -13.69 -10.59 -32.89
N VAL A 388 -13.56 -9.79 -33.96
CA VAL A 388 -12.93 -8.46 -33.89
C VAL A 388 -13.70 -7.48 -33.00
N ARG A 389 -15.03 -7.64 -32.89
CA ARG A 389 -15.91 -6.77 -32.09
C ARG A 389 -16.31 -7.40 -30.76
N ALA A 390 -15.97 -8.66 -30.56
CA ALA A 390 -16.32 -9.41 -29.37
C ALA A 390 -15.51 -8.92 -28.15
N PRO A 391 -16.07 -9.02 -26.94
CA PRO A 391 -15.28 -8.81 -25.73
C PRO A 391 -14.13 -9.83 -25.67
N GLY A 392 -12.97 -9.38 -25.20
CA GLY A 392 -11.82 -10.24 -24.98
C GLY A 392 -12.08 -11.28 -23.89
N ASP A 393 -11.32 -12.36 -23.93
CA ASP A 393 -11.36 -13.39 -22.89
C ASP A 393 -10.50 -12.98 -21.68
N PRO A 394 -10.74 -13.59 -20.49
CA PRO A 394 -9.88 -13.36 -19.35
C PRO A 394 -8.44 -13.78 -19.63
N VAL A 395 -7.49 -12.95 -19.21
CA VAL A 395 -6.04 -13.17 -19.33
C VAL A 395 -5.40 -12.64 -18.04
N TRP A 396 -4.21 -13.13 -17.67
CA TRP A 396 -3.46 -12.58 -16.54
C TRP A 396 -3.10 -11.11 -16.83
N THR A 397 -3.59 -10.21 -15.99
CA THR A 397 -3.44 -8.76 -16.18
C THR A 397 -2.92 -8.08 -14.92
N ALA A 398 -1.86 -7.28 -15.04
CA ALA A 398 -1.32 -6.44 -13.98
C ALA A 398 -0.82 -5.10 -14.55
N ASP A 399 -1.16 -3.98 -13.90
CA ASP A 399 -0.63 -2.64 -14.24
C ASP A 399 -0.72 -2.27 -15.74
N GLY A 400 -1.79 -2.73 -16.40
CA GLY A 400 -2.02 -2.55 -17.84
C GLY A 400 -1.36 -3.62 -18.72
N ILE A 401 -0.42 -4.42 -18.22
CA ILE A 401 0.22 -5.47 -19.02
C ILE A 401 -0.62 -6.75 -18.97
N THR A 402 -0.74 -7.42 -20.11
CA THR A 402 -1.35 -8.75 -20.24
C THR A 402 -0.28 -9.80 -20.50
N THR A 403 -0.41 -10.97 -19.87
CA THR A 403 0.47 -12.13 -20.05
C THR A 403 -0.37 -13.40 -20.18
N ASN A 404 0.09 -14.35 -21.01
CA ASN A 404 -0.58 -15.64 -21.14
C ASN A 404 -0.38 -16.51 -19.89
N GLU A 405 0.79 -16.39 -19.26
CA GLU A 405 1.14 -17.08 -18.02
C GLU A 405 1.08 -16.13 -16.82
N TRP A 406 0.84 -16.71 -15.64
CA TRP A 406 0.88 -15.98 -14.39
C TRP A 406 2.32 -15.60 -14.03
N GLU A 407 2.51 -14.35 -13.60
CA GLU A 407 3.77 -13.85 -13.06
C GLU A 407 3.62 -13.43 -11.59
N PRO A 408 4.61 -13.71 -10.72
CA PRO A 408 4.53 -13.37 -9.30
C PRO A 408 4.61 -11.87 -9.03
N VAL A 409 5.21 -11.10 -9.95
CA VAL A 409 5.58 -9.70 -9.76
C VAL A 409 5.23 -8.88 -11.00
N SER A 410 4.64 -7.70 -10.78
CA SER A 410 4.45 -6.75 -11.87
C SER A 410 5.81 -6.18 -12.35
N PRO A 411 6.09 -6.20 -13.66
CA PRO A 411 7.34 -5.65 -14.19
C PRO A 411 7.39 -4.11 -14.11
N VAL A 412 6.24 -3.44 -13.93
CA VAL A 412 6.16 -1.97 -13.86
C VAL A 412 6.39 -1.49 -12.43
N THR A 413 5.63 -2.05 -11.48
CA THR A 413 5.64 -1.58 -10.09
C THR A 413 6.61 -2.37 -9.22
N GLY A 414 6.89 -3.64 -9.54
CA GLY A 414 7.57 -4.58 -8.65
C GLY A 414 6.65 -5.13 -7.55
N ALA A 415 5.35 -4.82 -7.59
CA ALA A 415 4.38 -5.31 -6.63
C ALA A 415 4.19 -6.83 -6.77
N LEU A 416 4.20 -7.51 -5.63
CA LEU A 416 3.93 -8.95 -5.51
C LEU A 416 2.43 -9.23 -5.62
N ASP A 417 2.04 -10.35 -6.22
CA ASP A 417 0.64 -10.81 -6.38
C ASP A 417 -0.25 -9.80 -7.12
N ALA A 418 0.34 -9.07 -8.09
CA ALA A 418 -0.37 -8.04 -8.87
C ALA A 418 -1.18 -8.61 -10.05
N PHE A 419 -0.83 -9.81 -10.54
CA PHE A 419 -1.49 -10.43 -11.68
C PHE A 419 -2.81 -11.10 -11.29
N GLU A 420 -3.90 -10.61 -11.87
CA GLU A 420 -5.24 -11.13 -11.69
C GLU A 420 -5.80 -11.70 -13.00
N TRP A 421 -6.56 -12.80 -12.90
CA TRP A 421 -7.24 -13.41 -14.04
C TRP A 421 -8.55 -12.68 -14.33
N ARG A 422 -8.56 -11.80 -15.33
CA ARG A 422 -9.74 -10.97 -15.66
C ARG A 422 -9.74 -10.53 -17.11
N VAL A 423 -10.89 -10.06 -17.60
CA VAL A 423 -10.99 -9.46 -18.93
C VAL A 423 -10.25 -8.11 -18.93
N PRO A 424 -9.29 -7.89 -19.86
CA PRO A 424 -8.55 -6.64 -19.93
C PRO A 424 -9.47 -5.48 -20.35
N LEU A 425 -9.35 -4.33 -19.69
CA LEU A 425 -10.22 -3.16 -19.89
C LEU A 425 -9.80 -2.28 -21.09
N SER A 426 -8.68 -2.58 -21.76
CA SER A 426 -8.16 -1.84 -22.92
C SER A 426 -7.21 -2.71 -23.75
N ALA A 427 -7.05 -2.40 -25.04
CA ALA A 427 -5.99 -2.98 -25.87
C ALA A 427 -4.64 -2.45 -25.36
N VAL A 428 -3.95 -3.25 -24.55
CA VAL A 428 -2.66 -2.88 -23.96
C VAL A 428 -1.60 -3.91 -24.35
N GLN A 429 -0.36 -3.41 -24.45
CA GLN A 429 0.84 -4.08 -24.92
C GLN A 429 1.00 -5.48 -24.30
N SER A 430 0.94 -6.50 -25.16
CA SER A 430 1.42 -7.84 -24.83
C SER A 430 2.93 -7.80 -24.65
N ARG A 431 3.44 -8.39 -23.57
CA ARG A 431 4.87 -8.67 -23.48
C ARG A 431 5.21 -9.73 -24.53
N PRO A 432 6.18 -9.52 -25.42
CA PRO A 432 6.66 -10.61 -26.26
C PRO A 432 7.25 -11.69 -25.35
N ASP A 433 6.84 -12.94 -25.53
CA ASP A 433 7.47 -14.10 -24.90
C ASP A 433 8.98 -14.09 -25.19
N ALA A 434 9.77 -14.70 -24.31
CA ALA A 434 11.22 -14.85 -24.46
C ALA A 434 11.56 -15.26 -25.91
N PRO A 435 12.66 -14.75 -26.52
CA PRO A 435 12.90 -14.91 -27.94
C PRO A 435 12.92 -16.39 -28.28
N ALA A 436 11.88 -16.85 -28.97
CA ALA A 436 11.90 -18.11 -29.67
C ALA A 436 13.15 -18.09 -30.56
N GLU A 437 13.99 -19.11 -30.42
CA GLU A 437 15.09 -19.35 -31.34
C GLU A 437 14.56 -19.18 -32.76
N PRO A 438 15.17 -18.32 -33.61
CA PRO A 438 14.62 -18.05 -34.92
C PRO A 438 14.52 -19.37 -35.69
N GLU A 439 13.28 -19.72 -36.03
CA GLU A 439 12.96 -20.82 -36.91
C GLU A 439 13.79 -20.66 -38.17
N ARG A 440 14.80 -21.52 -38.32
CA ARG A 440 15.66 -21.56 -39.49
C ARG A 440 14.79 -21.96 -40.67
N LEU A 441 14.34 -20.97 -41.44
CA LEU A 441 13.72 -21.18 -42.73
C LEU A 441 14.59 -22.13 -43.56
N PRO A 442 14.02 -23.20 -44.16
CA PRO A 442 14.78 -24.08 -45.03
C PRO A 442 15.35 -23.27 -46.20
N ALA A 443 16.64 -23.48 -46.48
CA ALA A 443 17.34 -22.79 -47.56
C ALA A 443 16.62 -23.01 -48.90
N PRO A 444 16.53 -21.97 -49.76
CA PRO A 444 15.94 -22.12 -51.08
C PRO A 444 16.71 -23.18 -51.89
N PRO A 445 16.03 -23.99 -52.71
CA PRO A 445 16.69 -24.98 -53.53
C PRO A 445 17.68 -24.31 -54.50
N PRO A 446 18.81 -24.97 -54.82
CA PRO A 446 19.84 -24.38 -55.67
C PRO A 446 19.28 -24.07 -57.05
N GLU A 447 19.55 -22.85 -57.53
CA GLU A 447 19.21 -22.41 -58.88
C GLU A 447 19.82 -23.36 -59.91
N THR A 448 18.96 -23.95 -60.74
CA THR A 448 19.36 -24.74 -61.89
C THR A 448 20.14 -23.84 -62.85
N SER A 449 21.46 -23.98 -62.87
CA SER A 449 22.36 -23.35 -63.83
C SER A 449 21.88 -23.65 -65.26
N LEU A 450 21.34 -22.64 -65.94
CA LEU A 450 21.08 -22.70 -67.38
C LEU A 450 22.42 -22.90 -68.11
N ALA A 451 22.51 -23.98 -68.88
CA ALA A 451 23.65 -24.27 -69.73
C ALA A 451 23.84 -23.17 -70.80
N PRO A 452 25.09 -22.84 -71.17
CA PRO A 452 25.35 -21.82 -72.20
C PRO A 452 24.92 -22.34 -73.59
N PRO A 453 24.49 -21.44 -74.49
CA PRO A 453 24.04 -21.83 -75.83
C PRO A 453 25.21 -22.33 -76.68
N PRO A 454 24.95 -23.22 -77.67
CA PRO A 454 26.00 -23.78 -78.50
C PRO A 454 26.56 -22.73 -79.47
N ALA A 455 27.87 -22.81 -79.71
CA ALA A 455 28.61 -21.96 -80.62
C ALA A 455 28.08 -22.07 -82.06
N ALA A 456 27.81 -20.93 -82.69
CA ALA A 456 27.64 -20.83 -84.13
C ALA A 456 29.01 -20.62 -84.80
N GLN A 457 29.17 -21.28 -85.95
CA GLN A 457 30.38 -21.36 -86.79
C GLN A 457 30.88 -20.01 -87.30
#